data_AF-A0AAD9IP47-F1
#
_entry.id   AF-A0AAD9IP47-F1
#
_cell.length_a   1.000
_cell.length_b   1.000
_cell.length_c   1.000
_cell.angle_alpha   90.00
_cell.angle_beta   90.00
_cell.angle_gamma   90.00
#
_symmetry.space_group_name_H-M   'P 1'
#
loop_
_entity.id
_entity.type
_entity.pdbx_description
1 polymer ?
#
loop_
_entity_poly.entity_id
_entity_poly.type
_entity_poly.pdbx_seq_one_letter_code
_entity_poly.pdbx_strand_id
1 'polypeptide(L)'
;MLITTKSSGREVKGLIARAKKLSPARLRLTLPAPAGTRPTVLEDKKTLGDYGLHDGASLVLKDLGPQIGYQMVFFWEYFGPLAIYPLFYFLPALIYGRSTEHVFAQKAALAFWTFHYGKRILETFFVHKFGHATMPVRNLVKNCSYYWSFGAFISYFVNHPLYSAPPAAQTAVAFVAATLCTLSNFKSIFFSIGTQCLPALVFTVAGAAQMAIWAGGKHRRLKRLFDGKEGRERYPKRYIMFPPLY
;
A
#
# COMPACT_ATOMS: atom_id res chain seq x y z
N MET A 1 -1.71 32.04 -22.23
CA MET A 1 -0.35 31.66 -21.82
C MET A 1 0.24 30.78 -22.90
N LEU A 2 1.37 31.17 -23.48
CA LEU A 2 2.05 30.40 -24.53
C LEU A 2 2.92 29.31 -23.89
N ILE A 3 2.91 28.10 -24.46
CA ILE A 3 3.79 27.00 -24.04
C ILE A 3 5.18 27.29 -24.62
N THR A 4 6.22 27.23 -23.78
CA THR A 4 7.62 27.46 -24.20
C THR A 4 8.50 26.31 -23.72
N THR A 5 9.75 26.26 -24.19
CA THR A 5 10.73 25.25 -23.73
C THR A 5 10.99 25.31 -22.21
N LYS A 6 10.80 26.49 -21.59
CA LYS A 6 10.90 26.69 -20.14
C LYS A 6 9.67 26.22 -19.36
N SER A 7 8.55 25.95 -20.04
CA SER A 7 7.33 25.49 -19.38
C SER A 7 7.57 24.11 -18.75
N SER A 8 7.13 23.96 -17.50
CA SER A 8 7.22 22.69 -16.78
C SER A 8 6.11 21.72 -17.21
N GLY A 9 6.35 20.42 -17.03
CA GLY A 9 5.31 19.40 -17.23
C GLY A 9 4.02 19.69 -16.46
N ARG A 10 4.13 20.28 -15.26
CA ARG A 10 2.96 20.71 -14.45
C ARG A 10 2.18 21.85 -15.11
N GLU A 11 2.85 22.87 -15.61
CA GLU A 11 2.19 24.01 -16.26
C GLU A 11 1.47 23.57 -17.53
N VAL A 12 2.11 22.75 -18.36
CA VAL A 12 1.51 22.20 -19.58
C VAL A 12 0.27 21.38 -19.26
N LYS A 13 0.34 20.48 -18.26
CA LYS A 13 -0.85 19.76 -17.77
C LYS A 13 -1.94 20.70 -17.28
N GLY A 14 -1.58 21.76 -16.55
CA GLY A 14 -2.52 22.76 -16.06
C GLY A 14 -3.28 23.49 -17.17
N LEU A 15 -2.60 23.84 -18.26
CA LEU A 15 -3.20 24.48 -19.43
C LEU A 15 -4.16 23.52 -20.15
N ILE A 16 -3.73 22.27 -20.39
CA ILE A 16 -4.56 21.24 -21.02
C ILE A 16 -5.78 20.92 -20.16
N ALA A 17 -5.59 20.80 -18.85
CA ALA A 17 -6.65 20.56 -17.87
C ALA A 17 -7.74 21.64 -17.94
N ARG A 18 -7.35 22.93 -18.01
CA ARG A 18 -8.30 24.04 -18.18
C ARG A 18 -9.04 23.96 -19.51
N ALA A 19 -8.32 23.74 -20.61
CA ALA A 19 -8.90 23.67 -21.95
C ALA A 19 -9.88 22.49 -22.12
N LYS A 20 -9.57 21.33 -21.53
CA LYS A 20 -10.38 20.10 -21.61
C LYS A 20 -11.37 19.93 -20.45
N LYS A 21 -11.41 20.88 -19.50
CA LYS A 21 -12.21 20.79 -18.26
C LYS A 21 -11.97 19.49 -17.48
N LEU A 22 -10.71 19.05 -17.39
CA LEU A 22 -10.28 17.85 -16.67
C LEU A 22 -9.39 18.20 -15.48
N SER A 23 -9.33 17.33 -14.47
CA SER A 23 -8.34 17.48 -13.39
C SER A 23 -6.92 17.19 -13.89
N PRO A 24 -5.91 18.03 -13.57
CA PRO A 24 -4.52 17.80 -13.96
C PRO A 24 -3.97 16.43 -13.56
N ALA A 25 -4.44 15.88 -12.43
CA ALA A 25 -4.00 14.57 -11.94
C ALA A 25 -4.36 13.42 -12.90
N ARG A 26 -5.40 13.59 -13.72
CA ARG A 26 -5.84 12.60 -14.71
C ARG A 26 -4.92 12.57 -15.94
N LEU A 27 -4.15 13.62 -16.16
CA LEU A 27 -3.42 13.84 -17.40
C LEU A 27 -2.00 13.29 -17.27
N ARG A 28 -1.68 12.33 -18.14
CA ARG A 28 -0.30 11.86 -18.34
C ARG A 28 0.18 12.31 -19.71
N LEU A 29 1.28 13.05 -19.71
CA LEU A 29 1.98 13.46 -20.92
C LEU A 29 3.18 12.54 -21.14
N THR A 30 3.34 12.06 -22.36
CA THR A 30 4.45 11.21 -22.76
C THR A 30 5.05 11.64 -24.09
N LEU A 31 6.34 11.38 -24.26
CA LEU A 31 6.99 11.48 -25.55
C LEU A 31 6.41 10.41 -26.51
N PRO A 32 6.28 10.72 -27.81
CA PRO A 32 5.98 9.72 -28.83
C PRO A 32 7.03 8.62 -28.78
N ALA A 33 6.59 7.36 -28.76
CA ALA A 33 7.47 6.21 -28.69
C ALA A 33 6.98 5.13 -29.66
N PRO A 34 7.88 4.37 -30.32
CA PRO A 34 7.50 3.28 -31.22
C PRO A 34 6.61 2.24 -30.51
N ALA A 35 5.75 1.58 -31.29
CA ALA A 35 4.90 0.51 -30.78
C ALA A 35 5.74 -0.57 -30.06
N GLY A 36 5.32 -0.98 -28.87
CA GLY A 36 6.04 -1.97 -28.05
C GLY A 36 7.12 -1.40 -27.11
N THR A 37 7.48 -0.12 -27.24
CA THR A 37 8.43 0.53 -26.31
C THR A 37 7.71 1.25 -25.17
N ARG A 38 8.36 1.37 -24.00
CA ARG A 38 7.81 2.14 -22.88
C ARG A 38 8.01 3.63 -23.12
N PRO A 39 6.94 4.43 -23.22
CA PRO A 39 7.08 5.85 -23.47
C PRO A 39 7.60 6.60 -22.23
N THR A 40 8.50 7.55 -22.46
CA THR A 40 9.02 8.45 -21.42
C THR A 40 7.93 9.40 -20.97
N VAL A 41 7.72 9.47 -19.64
CA VAL A 41 6.72 10.35 -19.02
C VAL A 41 7.34 11.69 -18.69
N LEU A 42 6.63 12.77 -18.99
CA LEU A 42 7.02 14.09 -18.56
C LEU A 42 6.79 14.23 -17.05
N GLU A 43 7.87 14.51 -16.33
CA GLU A 43 7.88 14.80 -14.91
C GLU A 43 7.34 16.20 -14.65
N ASP A 44 6.57 16.38 -13.57
CA ASP A 44 5.93 17.65 -13.27
C ASP A 44 6.92 18.79 -13.04
N LYS A 45 8.13 18.47 -12.58
CA LYS A 45 9.18 19.44 -12.22
C LYS A 45 10.15 19.75 -13.35
N LYS A 46 10.25 18.88 -14.36
CA LYS A 46 11.16 19.08 -15.50
C LYS A 46 10.50 19.98 -16.54
N THR A 47 11.32 20.75 -17.21
CA THR A 47 10.90 21.62 -18.32
C THR A 47 10.79 20.82 -19.61
N LEU A 48 10.09 21.35 -20.61
CA LEU A 48 10.07 20.75 -21.94
C LEU A 48 11.49 20.70 -22.57
N GLY A 49 12.32 21.71 -22.30
CA GLY A 49 13.72 21.77 -22.73
C GLY A 49 14.58 20.65 -22.17
N ASP A 50 14.32 20.18 -20.95
CA ASP A 50 15.05 19.04 -20.34
C ASP A 50 14.84 17.74 -21.12
N TYR A 51 13.78 17.66 -21.93
CA TYR A 51 13.47 16.54 -22.82
C TYR A 51 13.88 16.80 -24.28
N GLY A 52 14.55 17.93 -24.57
CA GLY A 52 14.91 18.33 -25.94
C GLY A 52 13.70 18.65 -26.82
N LEU A 53 12.58 19.08 -26.22
CA LEU A 53 11.39 19.46 -26.98
C LEU A 53 11.49 20.91 -27.47
N HIS A 54 11.16 21.10 -28.74
CA HIS A 54 11.17 22.40 -29.43
C HIS A 54 9.79 22.71 -30.01
N ASP A 55 9.65 23.88 -30.62
CA ASP A 55 8.40 24.24 -31.29
C ASP A 55 8.06 23.25 -32.41
N GLY A 56 6.77 22.93 -32.57
CA GLY A 56 6.29 21.87 -33.46
C GLY A 56 6.43 20.43 -32.92
N ALA A 57 7.05 20.21 -31.75
CA ALA A 57 7.13 18.88 -31.15
C ALA A 57 5.76 18.37 -30.70
N SER A 58 5.52 17.07 -30.87
CA SER A 58 4.27 16.42 -30.49
C SER A 58 4.38 15.69 -29.16
N LEU A 59 3.33 15.77 -28.34
CA LEU A 59 3.19 15.03 -27.09
C LEU A 59 1.94 14.15 -27.14
N VAL A 60 2.04 12.96 -26.54
CA VAL A 60 0.90 12.08 -26.38
C VAL A 60 0.24 12.37 -25.04
N LEU A 61 -1.02 12.79 -25.10
CA LEU A 61 -1.87 12.96 -23.92
C LEU A 61 -2.66 11.68 -23.66
N LYS A 62 -2.55 11.14 -22.45
CA LYS A 62 -3.37 10.03 -21.97
C LYS A 62 -4.19 10.46 -20.75
N ASP A 63 -5.50 10.27 -20.82
CA ASP A 63 -6.39 10.35 -19.67
C ASP A 63 -6.34 9.04 -18.87
N LEU A 64 -5.97 9.13 -17.61
CA LEU A 64 -5.88 8.00 -16.68
C LEU A 64 -7.22 7.68 -16.00
N GLY A 65 -8.25 8.49 -16.22
CA GLY A 65 -9.53 8.43 -15.50
C GLY A 65 -9.45 9.04 -14.10
N PRO A 66 -10.52 8.96 -13.28
CA PRO A 66 -10.57 9.52 -11.93
C PRO A 66 -9.41 9.04 -11.06
N GLN A 67 -8.75 9.99 -10.40
CA GLN A 67 -7.60 9.75 -9.52
C GLN A 67 -7.92 10.15 -8.08
N ILE A 68 -7.28 9.48 -7.13
CA ILE A 68 -7.32 9.79 -5.70
C ILE A 68 -5.89 9.93 -5.15
N GLY A 69 -5.69 10.84 -4.20
CA GLY A 69 -4.39 11.03 -3.55
C GLY A 69 -3.92 9.78 -2.80
N TYR A 70 -2.63 9.44 -2.89
CA TYR A 70 -2.09 8.24 -2.23
C TYR A 70 -2.32 8.22 -0.72
N GLN A 71 -2.21 9.36 -0.04
CA GLN A 71 -2.50 9.48 1.38
C GLN A 71 -3.94 9.02 1.71
N MET A 72 -4.92 9.38 0.88
CA MET A 72 -6.31 8.95 1.05
C MET A 72 -6.51 7.48 0.71
N VAL A 73 -5.75 6.95 -0.25
CA VAL A 73 -5.77 5.52 -0.57
C VAL A 73 -5.39 4.70 0.66
N PHE A 74 -4.25 5.02 1.26
CA PHE A 74 -3.76 4.30 2.44
C PHE A 74 -4.65 4.52 3.66
N PHE A 75 -5.21 5.71 3.83
CA PHE A 75 -6.21 5.95 4.87
C PHE A 75 -7.38 4.97 4.76
N TRP A 76 -8.07 4.92 3.61
CA TRP A 76 -9.23 4.04 3.42
C TRP A 76 -8.86 2.56 3.43
N GLU A 77 -7.67 2.20 2.95
CA GLU A 77 -7.13 0.85 3.03
C GLU A 77 -7.05 0.35 4.49
N TYR A 78 -6.57 1.20 5.41
CA TYR A 78 -6.37 0.85 6.82
C TYR A 78 -7.58 1.15 7.72
N PHE A 79 -8.41 2.12 7.35
CA PHE A 79 -9.60 2.49 8.11
C PHE A 79 -10.62 1.35 8.17
N GLY A 80 -10.81 0.61 7.08
CA GLY A 80 -11.73 -0.53 7.06
C GLY A 80 -11.41 -1.57 8.12
N PRO A 81 -10.22 -2.19 8.11
CA PRO A 81 -9.83 -3.15 9.14
C PRO A 81 -9.93 -2.58 10.57
N LEU A 82 -9.62 -1.30 10.77
CA LEU A 82 -9.74 -0.63 12.07
C LEU A 82 -11.20 -0.51 12.53
N ALA A 83 -12.14 -0.23 11.62
CA ALA A 83 -13.55 -0.11 11.93
C ALA A 83 -14.26 -1.46 12.01
N ILE A 84 -13.93 -2.39 11.11
CA ILE A 84 -14.57 -3.69 10.97
C ILE A 84 -14.27 -4.59 12.16
N TYR A 85 -13.02 -4.68 12.61
CA TYR A 85 -12.67 -5.62 13.69
C TYR A 85 -13.45 -5.35 14.99
N PRO A 86 -13.54 -4.09 15.49
CA PRO A 86 -14.38 -3.77 16.64
C PRO A 86 -15.85 -4.16 16.49
N LEU A 87 -16.44 -4.14 15.29
CA LEU A 87 -17.84 -4.55 15.11
C LEU A 87 -18.04 -6.02 15.51
N PHE A 88 -17.14 -6.91 15.09
CA PHE A 88 -17.19 -8.33 15.46
C PHE A 88 -16.95 -8.57 16.96
N TYR A 89 -16.13 -7.73 17.60
CA TYR A 89 -15.85 -7.83 19.03
C TYR A 89 -17.01 -7.26 19.88
N PHE A 90 -17.53 -6.07 19.55
CA PHE A 90 -18.51 -5.38 20.41
C PHE A 90 -19.96 -5.76 20.10
N LEU A 91 -20.26 -6.33 18.92
CA LEU A 91 -21.63 -6.70 18.52
C LEU A 91 -21.81 -8.22 18.33
N PRO A 92 -21.36 -9.09 19.26
CA PRO A 92 -21.42 -10.53 19.06
C PRO A 92 -22.86 -11.06 19.03
N ALA A 93 -23.78 -10.44 19.79
CA ALA A 93 -25.20 -10.83 19.77
C ALA A 93 -25.84 -10.60 18.39
N LEU A 94 -25.48 -9.50 17.72
CA LEU A 94 -25.99 -9.19 16.38
C LEU A 94 -25.38 -10.10 15.30
N ILE A 95 -24.08 -10.38 15.40
CA ILE A 95 -23.33 -11.07 14.35
C ILE A 95 -23.40 -12.59 14.48
N TYR A 96 -23.33 -13.10 15.71
CA TYR A 96 -23.28 -14.54 16.00
C TYR A 96 -24.57 -15.07 16.65
N GLY A 97 -25.58 -14.21 16.86
CA GLY A 97 -26.85 -14.57 17.49
C GLY A 97 -26.75 -14.86 19.00
N ARG A 98 -25.61 -14.58 19.64
CA ARG A 98 -25.40 -14.80 21.07
C ARG A 98 -24.34 -13.86 21.65
N SER A 99 -24.53 -13.48 22.91
CA SER A 99 -23.50 -12.80 23.68
C SER A 99 -22.33 -13.75 23.97
N THR A 100 -21.12 -13.20 24.04
CA THR A 100 -19.92 -13.92 24.43
C THR A 100 -19.13 -13.06 25.40
N GLU A 101 -18.55 -13.70 26.42
CA GLU A 101 -17.48 -13.06 27.18
C GLU A 101 -16.17 -13.29 26.44
N HIS A 102 -15.38 -12.23 26.23
CA HIS A 102 -14.13 -12.34 25.51
C HIS A 102 -12.99 -12.81 26.40
N VAL A 103 -12.30 -13.86 25.95
CA VAL A 103 -11.10 -14.39 26.60
C VAL A 103 -9.89 -13.48 26.37
N PHE A 104 -8.81 -13.72 27.12
CA PHE A 104 -7.59 -12.90 27.04
C PHE A 104 -7.05 -12.75 25.62
N ALA A 105 -7.04 -13.82 24.81
CA ALA A 105 -6.57 -13.77 23.43
C ALA A 105 -7.39 -12.83 22.54
N GLN A 106 -8.72 -12.80 22.71
CA GLN A 106 -9.59 -11.89 21.95
C GLN A 106 -9.36 -10.42 22.37
N LYS A 107 -9.23 -10.17 23.67
CA LYS A 107 -8.90 -8.84 24.22
C LYS A 107 -7.53 -8.34 23.71
N ALA A 108 -6.52 -9.19 23.77
CA ALA A 108 -5.18 -8.89 23.26
C ALA A 108 -5.17 -8.67 21.74
N ALA A 109 -5.91 -9.49 20.99
CA ALA A 109 -6.05 -9.35 19.55
C ALA A 109 -6.72 -8.02 19.16
N LEU A 110 -7.82 -7.64 19.81
CA LEU A 110 -8.46 -6.34 19.60
C LEU A 110 -7.50 -5.18 19.88
N ALA A 111 -6.81 -5.22 21.03
CA ALA A 111 -5.89 -4.16 21.43
C ALA A 111 -4.76 -3.99 20.42
N PHE A 112 -4.10 -5.10 20.04
CA PHE A 112 -3.02 -5.08 19.06
C PHE A 112 -3.51 -4.66 17.68
N TRP A 113 -4.66 -5.17 17.22
CA TRP A 113 -5.22 -4.84 15.92
C TRP A 113 -5.54 -3.36 15.80
N THR A 114 -6.21 -2.81 16.81
CA THR A 114 -6.57 -1.40 16.92
C THR A 114 -5.32 -0.52 16.93
N PHE A 115 -4.34 -0.85 17.78
CA PHE A 115 -3.07 -0.13 17.82
C PHE A 115 -2.33 -0.22 16.49
N HIS A 116 -2.28 -1.40 15.87
CA HIS A 116 -1.59 -1.61 14.61
C HIS A 116 -2.17 -0.73 13.50
N TYR A 117 -3.48 -0.82 13.24
CA TYR A 117 -4.09 -0.04 12.16
C TYR A 117 -4.17 1.45 12.50
N GLY A 118 -4.37 1.81 13.78
CA GLY A 118 -4.25 3.19 14.24
C GLY A 118 -2.86 3.78 13.93
N LYS A 119 -1.78 3.07 14.29
CA LYS A 119 -0.40 3.43 13.92
C LYS A 119 -0.24 3.59 12.41
N ARG A 120 -0.76 2.66 11.59
CA ARG A 120 -0.66 2.74 10.11
C ARG A 120 -1.35 3.97 9.54
N ILE A 121 -2.48 4.36 10.11
CA ILE A 121 -3.19 5.59 9.74
C ILE A 121 -2.37 6.81 10.16
N LEU A 122 -1.86 6.86 11.39
CA LEU A 122 -1.00 7.96 11.84
C LEU A 122 0.26 8.09 10.98
N GLU A 123 0.95 6.98 10.67
CA GLU A 123 2.09 6.96 9.75
C GLU A 123 1.73 7.51 8.37
N THR A 124 0.53 7.21 7.87
CA THR A 124 0.03 7.71 6.58
C THR A 124 -0.09 9.23 6.53
N PHE A 125 -0.48 9.86 7.63
CA PHE A 125 -0.61 11.31 7.70
C PHE A 125 0.67 12.03 8.11
N PHE A 126 1.46 11.45 9.02
CA PHE A 126 2.55 12.16 9.70
C PHE A 126 3.95 11.70 9.32
N VAL A 127 4.11 10.50 8.76
CA VAL A 127 5.45 9.89 8.50
C VAL A 127 5.69 9.63 7.02
N HIS A 128 4.69 9.14 6.28
CA HIS A 128 4.85 8.72 4.90
C HIS A 128 5.05 9.90 3.95
N LYS A 129 6.11 9.82 3.13
CA LYS A 129 6.32 10.69 1.97
C LYS A 129 6.01 9.92 0.69
N PHE A 130 4.90 10.25 0.04
CA PHE A 130 4.48 9.58 -1.19
C PHE A 130 5.23 10.13 -2.41
N GLY A 131 5.92 9.25 -3.14
CA GLY A 131 6.66 9.64 -4.36
C GLY A 131 5.78 9.93 -5.57
N HIS A 132 4.57 9.39 -5.60
CA HIS A 132 3.55 9.73 -6.59
C HIS A 132 2.40 10.48 -5.89
N ALA A 133 1.79 11.43 -6.60
CA ALA A 133 0.71 12.23 -6.03
C ALA A 133 -0.61 11.46 -5.93
N THR A 134 -0.95 10.64 -6.95
CA THR A 134 -2.27 10.01 -7.05
C THR A 134 -2.25 8.61 -7.67
N MET A 135 -3.33 7.86 -7.44
CA MET A 135 -3.60 6.53 -8.00
C MET A 135 -5.01 6.48 -8.64
N PRO A 136 -5.26 5.63 -9.66
CA PRO A 136 -6.61 5.44 -10.20
C PRO A 136 -7.59 4.90 -9.15
N VAL A 137 -8.80 5.47 -9.09
CA VAL A 137 -9.83 5.10 -8.09
C VAL A 137 -10.21 3.61 -8.13
N ARG A 138 -10.21 2.97 -9.30
CA ARG A 138 -10.47 1.52 -9.41
C ARG A 138 -9.49 0.65 -8.58
N ASN A 139 -8.28 1.13 -8.36
CA ASN A 139 -7.29 0.43 -7.55
C ASN A 139 -7.57 0.59 -6.05
N LEU A 140 -8.23 1.69 -5.65
CA LEU A 140 -8.69 1.87 -4.27
C LEU A 140 -9.65 0.74 -3.89
N VAL A 141 -10.62 0.44 -4.75
CA VAL A 141 -11.58 -0.65 -4.53
C VAL A 141 -10.84 -1.96 -4.33
N LYS A 142 -9.87 -2.30 -5.20
CA LYS A 142 -9.09 -3.54 -5.07
C LYS A 142 -8.34 -3.62 -3.74
N ASN A 143 -7.68 -2.53 -3.35
CA ASN A 143 -6.95 -2.46 -2.09
C ASN A 143 -7.89 -2.61 -0.88
N CYS A 144 -8.94 -1.79 -0.83
CA CYS A 144 -9.93 -1.87 0.25
C CYS A 144 -10.59 -3.24 0.31
N SER A 145 -11.08 -3.79 -0.81
CA SER A 145 -11.67 -5.13 -0.84
C SER A 145 -10.73 -6.19 -0.27
N TYR A 146 -9.43 -6.13 -0.59
CA TYR A 146 -8.45 -7.06 -0.02
C TYR A 146 -8.35 -6.92 1.50
N TYR A 147 -8.00 -5.72 2.01
CA TYR A 147 -7.75 -5.52 3.43
C TYR A 147 -9.02 -5.66 4.28
N TRP A 148 -10.14 -5.14 3.80
CA TRP A 148 -11.40 -5.15 4.53
C TRP A 148 -11.97 -6.57 4.62
N SER A 149 -11.87 -7.36 3.54
CA SER A 149 -12.36 -8.74 3.55
C SER A 149 -11.49 -9.63 4.44
N PHE A 150 -10.16 -9.51 4.37
CA PHE A 150 -9.29 -10.22 5.31
C PHE A 150 -9.49 -9.75 6.75
N GLY A 151 -9.72 -8.45 6.96
CA GLY A 151 -10.10 -7.90 8.24
C GLY A 151 -11.35 -8.58 8.78
N ALA A 152 -12.46 -8.52 8.05
CA ALA A 152 -13.72 -9.16 8.41
C ALA A 152 -13.55 -10.68 8.65
N PHE A 153 -12.84 -11.39 7.77
CA PHE A 153 -12.63 -12.83 7.87
C PHE A 153 -11.87 -13.21 9.15
N ILE A 154 -10.76 -12.52 9.45
CA ILE A 154 -10.01 -12.77 10.69
C ILE A 154 -10.84 -12.39 11.92
N SER A 155 -11.49 -11.22 11.89
CA SER A 155 -12.32 -10.75 12.99
C SER A 155 -13.48 -11.68 13.31
N TYR A 156 -14.12 -12.24 12.28
CA TYR A 156 -15.22 -13.19 12.43
C TYR A 156 -14.80 -14.40 13.26
N PHE A 157 -13.70 -15.06 12.89
CA PHE A 157 -13.26 -16.30 13.55
C PHE A 157 -12.61 -16.04 14.91
N VAL A 158 -11.80 -14.99 15.05
CA VAL A 158 -11.17 -14.68 16.34
C VAL A 158 -12.21 -14.30 17.39
N ASN A 159 -13.24 -13.53 17.02
CA ASN A 159 -14.26 -13.07 17.97
C ASN A 159 -15.48 -14.00 18.08
N HIS A 160 -15.47 -15.13 17.37
CA HIS A 160 -16.57 -16.08 17.41
C HIS A 160 -16.79 -16.63 18.84
N PRO A 161 -18.02 -16.85 19.31
CA PRO A 161 -18.30 -17.42 20.63
C PRO A 161 -17.75 -18.84 20.85
N LEU A 162 -17.44 -19.55 19.75
CA LEU A 162 -16.83 -20.88 19.76
C LEU A 162 -15.31 -20.84 19.51
N TYR A 163 -14.69 -19.68 19.68
CA TYR A 163 -13.25 -19.52 19.49
C TYR A 163 -12.46 -20.32 20.55
N SER A 164 -11.62 -21.22 20.06
CA SER A 164 -10.71 -22.01 20.90
C SER A 164 -9.42 -21.25 21.14
N ALA A 165 -9.30 -20.63 22.32
CA ALA A 165 -8.16 -19.80 22.65
C ALA A 165 -6.88 -20.63 22.91
N PRO A 166 -5.69 -20.13 22.49
CA PRO A 166 -4.42 -20.68 22.93
C PRO A 166 -4.17 -20.38 24.42
N PRO A 167 -3.20 -21.06 25.06
CA PRO A 167 -2.79 -20.77 26.44
C PRO A 167 -2.46 -19.29 26.64
N ALA A 168 -2.76 -18.76 27.84
CA ALA A 168 -2.55 -17.35 28.15
C ALA A 168 -1.07 -16.91 28.02
N ALA A 169 -0.13 -17.78 28.43
CA ALA A 169 1.31 -17.53 28.28
C ALA A 169 1.73 -17.44 26.80
N GLN A 170 1.28 -18.36 25.95
CA GLN A 170 1.52 -18.32 24.50
C GLN A 170 0.95 -17.02 23.90
N THR A 171 -0.29 -16.68 24.26
CA THR A 171 -0.94 -15.44 23.84
C THR A 171 -0.09 -14.23 24.21
N ALA A 172 0.31 -14.11 25.48
CA ALA A 172 1.08 -12.97 25.97
C ALA A 172 2.43 -12.84 25.24
N VAL A 173 3.20 -13.92 25.17
CA VAL A 173 4.51 -13.95 24.49
C VAL A 173 4.35 -13.57 23.01
N ALA A 174 3.34 -14.13 22.33
CA ALA A 174 3.09 -13.84 20.93
C ALA A 174 2.71 -12.37 20.69
N PHE A 175 1.85 -11.77 21.51
CA PHE A 175 1.48 -10.36 21.34
C PHE A 175 2.59 -9.38 21.73
N VAL A 176 3.45 -9.73 22.70
CA VAL A 176 4.69 -8.99 22.98
C VAL A 176 5.62 -9.03 21.77
N ALA A 177 5.89 -10.22 21.23
CA ALA A 177 6.72 -10.40 20.04
C ALA A 177 6.13 -9.68 18.81
N ALA A 178 4.80 -9.73 18.63
CA ALA A 178 4.10 -9.02 17.57
C ALA A 178 4.31 -7.50 17.67
N THR A 179 4.27 -6.96 18.89
CA THR A 179 4.46 -5.53 19.18
C THR A 179 5.90 -5.09 18.87
N LEU A 180 6.90 -5.87 19.33
CA LEU A 180 8.31 -5.63 19.00
C LEU A 180 8.57 -5.69 17.49
N CYS A 181 7.87 -6.60 16.79
CA CYS A 181 7.95 -6.74 15.34
C CYS A 181 7.09 -5.73 14.57
N THR A 182 6.47 -4.73 15.17
CA THR A 182 5.61 -3.76 14.45
C THR A 182 6.32 -2.91 13.39
N LEU A 183 7.65 -2.85 13.44
CA LEU A 183 8.50 -2.22 12.40
C LEU A 183 8.80 -3.15 11.22
N SER A 184 8.48 -4.44 11.33
CA SER A 184 8.70 -5.44 10.30
C SER A 184 7.38 -6.14 9.90
N ASN A 185 7.40 -6.89 8.81
CA ASN A 185 6.26 -7.71 8.41
C ASN A 185 6.07 -8.96 9.30
N PHE A 186 6.98 -9.23 10.25
CA PHE A 186 6.93 -10.43 11.09
C PHE A 186 5.82 -10.41 12.13
N LYS A 187 5.26 -9.24 12.45
CA LYS A 187 4.17 -9.13 13.41
C LYS A 187 2.97 -10.03 13.10
N SER A 188 2.67 -10.28 11.81
CA SER A 188 1.52 -11.08 11.39
C SER A 188 1.70 -12.56 11.72
N ILE A 189 2.94 -13.06 11.74
CA ILE A 189 3.26 -14.43 12.19
C ILE A 189 2.90 -14.57 13.66
N PHE A 190 3.39 -13.66 14.50
CA PHE A 190 3.11 -13.68 15.93
C PHE A 190 1.64 -13.43 16.25
N PHE A 191 0.95 -12.57 15.49
CA PHE A 191 -0.51 -12.44 15.60
C PHE A 191 -1.22 -13.77 15.31
N SER A 192 -0.77 -14.51 14.29
CA SER A 192 -1.33 -15.83 13.95
C SER A 192 -1.08 -16.86 15.05
N ILE A 193 0.10 -16.85 15.68
CA ILE A 193 0.43 -17.71 16.82
C ILE A 193 -0.39 -17.36 18.06
N GLY A 194 -0.55 -16.06 18.37
CA GLY A 194 -1.28 -15.58 19.53
C GLY A 194 -2.80 -15.70 19.42
N THR A 195 -3.31 -15.86 18.20
CA THR A 195 -4.75 -16.10 17.94
C THR A 195 -5.05 -17.55 17.55
N GLN A 196 -4.05 -18.37 17.24
CA GLN A 196 -4.22 -19.75 16.76
C GLN A 196 -5.34 -19.89 15.70
N CYS A 197 -5.43 -18.92 14.80
CA CYS A 197 -6.57 -18.77 13.90
C CYS A 197 -6.12 -18.98 12.45
N LEU A 198 -6.74 -19.95 11.75
CA LEU A 198 -6.39 -20.30 10.36
C LEU A 198 -6.51 -19.09 9.40
N PRO A 199 -7.59 -18.29 9.41
CA PRO A 199 -7.65 -17.04 8.65
C PRO A 199 -6.44 -16.11 8.82
N ALA A 200 -5.91 -15.97 10.04
CA ALA A 200 -4.76 -15.12 10.30
C ALA A 200 -3.47 -15.70 9.68
N LEU A 201 -3.32 -17.03 9.73
CA LEU A 201 -2.23 -17.73 9.07
C LEU A 201 -2.31 -17.59 7.54
N VAL A 202 -3.51 -17.75 6.95
CA VAL A 202 -3.73 -17.56 5.51
C VAL A 202 -3.34 -16.15 5.08
N PHE A 203 -3.76 -15.13 5.82
CA PHE A 203 -3.36 -13.74 5.54
C PHE A 203 -1.84 -13.56 5.65
N THR A 204 -1.21 -14.16 6.64
CA THR A 204 0.24 -14.10 6.84
C THR A 204 0.99 -14.69 5.64
N VAL A 205 0.57 -15.86 5.16
CA VAL A 205 1.18 -16.52 3.98
C VAL A 205 0.94 -15.69 2.72
N ALA A 206 -0.30 -15.25 2.48
CA ALA A 206 -0.63 -14.43 1.31
C ALA A 206 0.16 -13.10 1.30
N GLY A 207 0.24 -12.43 2.46
CA GLY A 207 1.02 -11.20 2.63
C GLY A 207 2.51 -11.43 2.41
N ALA A 208 3.08 -12.51 2.96
CA ALA A 208 4.48 -12.86 2.76
C ALA A 208 4.79 -13.13 1.27
N ALA A 209 3.95 -13.88 0.57
CA ALA A 209 4.09 -14.14 -0.86
C ALA A 209 4.03 -12.84 -1.68
N GLN A 210 3.06 -11.97 -1.40
CA GLN A 210 2.94 -10.67 -2.07
C GLN A 210 4.20 -9.81 -1.86
N MET A 211 4.70 -9.72 -0.63
CA MET A 211 5.91 -8.97 -0.32
C MET A 211 7.14 -9.56 -1.03
N ALA A 212 7.25 -10.88 -1.14
CA ALA A 212 8.37 -11.55 -1.83
C ALA A 212 8.40 -11.19 -3.32
N ILE A 213 7.22 -11.22 -3.98
CA ILE A 213 7.07 -10.80 -5.38
C ILE A 213 7.49 -9.33 -5.55
N TRP A 214 7.03 -8.45 -4.66
CA TRP A 214 7.35 -7.02 -4.71
C TRP A 214 8.83 -6.73 -4.45
N ALA A 215 9.43 -7.40 -3.47
CA ALA A 215 10.84 -7.27 -3.14
C ALA A 215 11.73 -7.71 -4.33
N GLY A 216 11.42 -8.86 -4.93
CA GLY A 216 12.12 -9.33 -6.14
C GLY A 216 11.98 -8.36 -7.32
N GLY A 217 10.78 -7.81 -7.53
CA GLY A 217 10.54 -6.77 -8.54
C GLY A 217 11.35 -5.50 -8.30
N LYS A 218 11.41 -5.04 -7.04
CA LYS A 218 12.19 -3.86 -6.64
C LYS A 218 13.69 -4.09 -6.81
N HIS A 219 14.21 -5.25 -6.40
CA HIS A 219 15.62 -5.62 -6.56
C HIS A 219 16.06 -5.62 -8.02
N ARG A 220 15.26 -6.23 -8.91
CA ARG A 220 15.52 -6.21 -10.36
C ARG A 220 15.53 -4.79 -10.94
N ARG A 221 14.62 -3.92 -10.48
CA ARG A 221 14.58 -2.52 -10.93
C ARG A 221 15.82 -1.74 -10.48
N LEU A 222 16.22 -1.90 -9.22
CA LEU A 222 17.39 -1.20 -8.67
C LEU A 222 18.68 -1.62 -9.40
N LYS A 223 18.87 -2.92 -9.67
CA LYS A 223 20.02 -3.39 -10.48
C LYS A 223 20.09 -2.79 -11.89
N ARG A 224 18.94 -2.46 -12.49
CA ARG A 224 18.90 -1.82 -13.82
C ARG A 224 19.16 -0.32 -13.76
N LEU A 225 18.68 0.36 -12.72
CA LEU A 225 18.88 1.80 -12.54
C LEU A 225 20.34 2.12 -12.17
N PHE A 226 20.93 1.29 -11.32
CA PHE A 226 22.26 1.44 -10.76
C PHE A 226 23.18 0.32 -11.28
N ASP A 227 23.43 0.33 -12.58
CA ASP A 227 24.17 -0.70 -13.31
C ASP A 227 25.70 -0.49 -13.28
N GLY A 228 26.18 0.66 -12.78
CA GLY A 228 27.60 0.99 -12.78
C GLY A 228 28.13 1.49 -14.13
N LYS A 229 27.27 1.73 -15.13
CA LYS A 229 27.65 2.17 -16.47
C LYS A 229 27.48 3.68 -16.62
N GLU A 230 28.27 4.30 -17.51
CA GLU A 230 28.14 5.73 -17.87
C GLU A 230 28.23 6.66 -16.64
N GLY A 231 29.11 6.34 -15.69
CA GLY A 231 29.27 7.12 -14.46
C GLY A 231 28.17 6.95 -13.41
N ARG A 232 27.17 6.07 -13.64
CA ARG A 232 26.12 5.76 -12.66
C ARG A 232 26.66 4.90 -11.53
N GLU A 233 26.13 5.09 -10.31
CA GLU A 233 26.48 4.25 -9.16
C GLU A 233 26.08 2.77 -9.37
N ARG A 234 26.81 1.85 -8.74
CA ARG A 234 26.56 0.41 -8.83
C ARG A 234 25.78 -0.11 -7.63
N TYR A 235 24.65 -0.78 -7.87
CA TYR A 235 23.86 -1.40 -6.81
C TYR A 235 24.66 -2.49 -6.07
N PRO A 236 24.79 -2.42 -4.73
CA PRO A 236 25.59 -3.38 -3.97
C PRO A 236 24.98 -4.80 -3.98
N LYS A 237 25.83 -5.82 -3.85
CA LYS A 237 25.38 -7.22 -3.70
C LYS A 237 24.72 -7.39 -2.32
N ARG A 238 23.41 -7.62 -2.31
CA ARG A 238 22.59 -7.78 -1.10
C ARG A 238 21.52 -8.84 -1.32
N TYR A 239 21.08 -9.45 -0.22
CA TYR A 239 19.87 -10.29 -0.15
C TYR A 239 18.62 -9.47 -0.50
N ILE A 240 17.60 -10.12 -1.02
CA ILE A 240 16.36 -9.51 -1.50
C ILE A 240 15.43 -9.17 -0.34
N MET A 241 15.39 -10.02 0.69
CA MET A 241 14.43 -9.93 1.79
C MET A 241 15.03 -10.30 3.16
N PHE A 242 15.56 -11.51 3.33
CA PHE A 242 16.08 -12.02 4.60
C PHE A 242 17.50 -12.59 4.44
N PRO A 243 18.52 -11.95 5.01
CA PRO A 243 19.82 -12.59 5.19
C PRO A 243 19.66 -13.82 6.10
N PRO A 244 20.24 -15.01 5.78
CA PRO A 244 20.95 -15.40 4.56
C PRO A 244 20.08 -16.12 3.50
N LEU A 245 18.78 -16.25 3.71
CA LEU A 245 17.91 -17.19 2.97
C LEU A 245 17.29 -16.63 1.69
N TYR A 246 17.16 -15.30 1.53
CA TYR A 246 16.61 -14.69 0.31
C TYR A 246 16.96 -13.22 0.15
#